data_AF-A0A2D9GBC9-F1
#
_entry.id   AF-A0A2D9GBC9-F1
#
_cell.length_a   1.000
_cell.length_b   1.000
_cell.length_c   1.000
_cell.angle_alpha   90.00
_cell.angle_beta   90.00
_cell.angle_gamma   90.00
#
_symmetry.space_group_name_H-M   'P 1'
#
loop_
_entity.id
_entity.type
_entity.pdbx_description
1 polymer ?
#
loop_
_entity_poly.entity_id
_entity_poly.type
_entity_poly.pdbx_seq_one_letter_code
_entity_poly.pdbx_strand_id
1 'polypeptide(L)'
;MIRWFVKYGFVIFLFNTVLYSISLTKDTIAPIVFYITMGTGLFFLILNPKHLKEVLFHKAFLFLMILNLINLIYYLFFDSISNIDSLEYLMARFMTFSLICLSIYYNFSFFKIRFTDLIVKIISLVVFLSLIIDPNLLNGRYHGIIWNPNMLASLTVLAFACILLRTKEKSKFEKLLMTILLLVSLSTGSRSAIIAIGLSFIFKYGFSLRNILYSITGVMLIFMISNTNLDTSLNRITSQGIIKGRVEQFNFAIYNIKEKIFTGHGLSEYSGLPSDVDIPQRLEGIFIAAHNGYLSILIQYGIIFGGLVILILFIKSFELFSFYFRRNDENLVYVFFIVYTLFAANFESLITGINEFHTILFWFSLSYLSYSKYLEKYED
;
A
#
# COMPACT_ATOMS: atom_id res chain seq x y z
N MET A 1 1.22 -29.08 -6.72
CA MET A 1 0.27 -27.95 -6.66
C MET A 1 0.31 -27.23 -5.30
N ILE A 2 0.08 -27.94 -4.19
CA ILE A 2 0.04 -27.38 -2.81
C ILE A 2 1.32 -26.61 -2.40
N ARG A 3 2.51 -27.22 -2.53
CA ARG A 3 3.78 -26.55 -2.19
C ARG A 3 4.05 -25.28 -3.00
N TRP A 4 3.53 -25.20 -4.22
CA TRP A 4 3.72 -24.04 -5.09
C TRP A 4 2.82 -22.88 -4.65
N PHE A 5 1.55 -23.15 -4.37
CA PHE A 5 0.61 -22.14 -3.88
C PHE A 5 1.08 -21.54 -2.55
N VAL A 6 1.57 -22.37 -1.63
CA VAL A 6 2.12 -21.90 -0.34
C VAL A 6 3.33 -20.96 -0.53
N LYS A 7 4.15 -21.18 -1.56
CA LYS A 7 5.36 -20.40 -1.82
C LYS A 7 5.14 -19.13 -2.64
N TYR A 8 4.14 -19.13 -3.52
CA TYR A 8 3.94 -18.09 -4.54
C TYR A 8 2.53 -17.50 -4.57
N GLY A 9 1.59 -18.01 -3.78
CA GLY A 9 0.20 -17.53 -3.73
C GLY A 9 0.11 -16.04 -3.38
N PHE A 10 0.96 -15.57 -2.46
CA PHE A 10 1.09 -14.14 -2.19
C PHE A 10 1.52 -13.34 -3.42
N VAL A 11 2.47 -13.85 -4.22
CA VAL A 11 2.98 -13.15 -5.40
C VAL A 11 1.89 -13.00 -6.45
N ILE A 12 1.10 -14.05 -6.68
CA ILE A 12 -0.06 -14.02 -7.58
C ILE A 12 -1.07 -12.97 -7.08
N PHE A 13 -1.40 -13.02 -5.79
CA PHE A 13 -2.35 -12.09 -5.19
C PHE A 13 -1.87 -10.64 -5.28
N LEU A 14 -0.60 -10.37 -4.96
CA LEU A 14 -0.03 -9.03 -5.05
C LEU A 14 -0.11 -8.49 -6.48
N PHE A 15 0.27 -9.27 -7.49
CA PHE A 15 0.21 -8.80 -8.87
C PHE A 15 -1.21 -8.78 -9.46
N ASN A 16 -2.15 -9.53 -8.88
CA ASN A 16 -3.56 -9.36 -9.19
C ASN A 16 -4.05 -7.94 -8.86
N THR A 17 -3.50 -7.28 -7.84
CA THR A 17 -3.85 -5.88 -7.53
C THR A 17 -3.36 -4.87 -8.57
N VAL A 18 -2.32 -5.22 -9.33
CA VAL A 18 -1.93 -4.45 -10.52
C VAL A 18 -2.99 -4.63 -11.61
N LEU A 19 -3.55 -5.83 -11.78
CA LEU A 19 -4.66 -6.06 -12.72
C LEU A 19 -5.93 -5.28 -12.32
N TYR A 20 -6.24 -5.18 -11.03
CA TYR A 20 -7.30 -4.29 -10.54
C TYR A 20 -7.05 -2.80 -10.83
N SER A 21 -5.82 -2.43 -11.11
CA SER A 21 -5.43 -1.06 -11.44
C SER A 21 -5.47 -0.76 -12.94
N ILE A 22 -5.55 -1.78 -13.80
CA ILE A 22 -5.61 -1.63 -15.25
C ILE A 22 -7.08 -1.59 -15.69
N SER A 23 -7.47 -0.55 -16.43
CA SER A 23 -8.87 -0.30 -16.81
C SER A 23 -9.52 -1.48 -17.52
N LEU A 24 -8.77 -2.17 -18.40
CA LEU A 24 -9.25 -3.29 -19.20
C LEU A 24 -9.49 -4.57 -18.39
N THR A 25 -8.81 -4.75 -17.26
CA THR A 25 -8.81 -6.00 -16.49
C THR A 25 -9.51 -5.91 -15.15
N LYS A 26 -9.79 -4.69 -14.66
CA LYS A 26 -10.35 -4.42 -13.33
C LYS A 26 -11.67 -5.17 -13.06
N ASP A 27 -12.58 -5.19 -14.03
CA ASP A 27 -13.93 -5.75 -13.85
C ASP A 27 -14.08 -7.15 -14.48
N THR A 28 -13.03 -7.68 -15.10
CA THR A 28 -13.07 -8.94 -15.86
C THR A 28 -12.09 -9.98 -15.30
N ILE A 29 -10.80 -9.79 -15.53
CA ILE A 29 -9.76 -10.76 -15.18
C ILE A 29 -9.39 -10.68 -13.69
N ALA A 30 -9.24 -9.47 -13.15
CA ALA A 30 -8.77 -9.27 -11.78
C ALA A 30 -9.70 -9.90 -10.71
N PRO A 31 -11.04 -9.80 -10.82
CA PRO A 31 -11.96 -10.47 -9.89
C PRO A 31 -11.87 -11.98 -9.95
N ILE A 32 -11.77 -12.56 -11.16
CA ILE A 32 -11.66 -14.01 -11.33
C ILE A 32 -10.40 -14.53 -10.64
N VAL A 33 -9.25 -13.90 -10.91
CA VAL A 33 -7.97 -14.28 -10.29
C VAL A 33 -8.02 -14.07 -8.77
N PHE A 34 -8.65 -13.00 -8.30
CA PHE A 34 -8.85 -12.74 -6.87
C PHE A 34 -9.61 -13.88 -6.19
N TYR A 35 -10.83 -14.17 -6.66
CA TYR A 35 -11.70 -15.17 -6.04
C TYR A 35 -11.11 -16.58 -6.12
N ILE A 36 -10.45 -16.93 -7.23
CA ILE A 36 -9.72 -18.21 -7.34
C ILE A 36 -8.60 -18.27 -6.29
N THR A 37 -7.80 -17.21 -6.16
CA THR A 37 -6.67 -17.19 -5.22
C THR A 37 -7.15 -17.24 -3.77
N MET A 38 -8.16 -16.45 -3.40
CA MET A 38 -8.71 -16.44 -2.05
C MET A 38 -9.45 -17.73 -1.71
N GLY A 39 -10.32 -18.22 -2.61
CA GLY A 39 -11.11 -19.43 -2.40
C GLY A 39 -10.25 -20.68 -2.31
N THR A 40 -9.30 -20.87 -3.24
CA THR A 40 -8.36 -22.01 -3.18
C THR A 40 -7.45 -21.94 -1.95
N GLY A 41 -7.06 -20.73 -1.53
CA GLY A 41 -6.30 -20.52 -0.31
C GLY A 41 -7.08 -20.89 0.95
N LEU A 42 -8.35 -20.46 1.06
CA LEU A 42 -9.23 -20.83 2.18
C LEU A 42 -9.40 -22.33 2.26
N PHE A 43 -9.76 -22.95 1.14
CA PHE A 43 -9.93 -24.40 1.06
C PHE A 43 -8.66 -25.14 1.47
N PHE A 44 -7.50 -24.67 1.02
CA PHE A 44 -6.20 -25.22 1.41
C PHE A 44 -5.95 -25.14 2.92
N LEU A 45 -6.21 -23.99 3.55
CA LEU A 45 -6.02 -23.80 4.99
C LEU A 45 -6.94 -24.71 5.82
N ILE A 46 -8.19 -24.87 5.40
CA ILE A 46 -9.17 -25.75 6.06
C ILE A 46 -8.69 -27.21 6.02
N LEU A 47 -8.17 -27.68 4.88
CA LEU A 47 -7.66 -29.04 4.74
C LEU A 47 -6.33 -29.28 5.48
N ASN A 48 -5.58 -28.22 5.81
CA ASN A 48 -4.22 -28.33 6.34
C ASN A 48 -4.01 -27.50 7.62
N PRO A 49 -4.77 -27.77 8.70
CA PRO A 49 -4.74 -26.97 9.92
C PRO A 49 -3.39 -27.02 10.66
N LYS A 50 -2.58 -28.07 10.45
CA LYS A 50 -1.22 -28.16 11.02
C LYS A 50 -0.30 -27.06 10.50
N HIS A 51 -0.31 -26.82 9.18
CA HIS A 51 0.46 -25.74 8.56
C HIS A 51 0.00 -24.36 9.03
N LEU A 52 -1.31 -24.21 9.25
CA LEU A 52 -1.89 -22.99 9.82
C LEU A 52 -1.37 -22.75 11.24
N LYS A 53 -1.33 -23.79 12.08
CA LYS A 53 -0.83 -23.69 13.45
C LYS A 53 0.67 -23.33 13.48
N GLU A 54 1.49 -24.01 12.69
CA GLU A 54 2.93 -23.80 12.68
C GLU A 54 3.31 -22.39 12.18
N VAL A 55 2.64 -21.92 11.14
CA VAL A 55 3.00 -20.65 10.50
C VAL A 55 2.27 -19.47 11.14
N LEU A 56 0.94 -19.48 11.26
CA LEU A 56 0.22 -18.27 11.68
C LEU A 56 0.43 -17.94 13.18
N PHE A 57 0.72 -18.94 14.01
CA PHE A 57 1.05 -18.73 15.44
C PHE A 57 2.55 -18.51 15.67
N HIS A 58 3.36 -18.48 14.60
CA HIS A 58 4.78 -18.19 14.71
C HIS A 58 5.00 -16.80 15.34
N LYS A 59 5.96 -16.68 16.25
CA LYS A 59 6.21 -15.45 17.03
C LYS A 59 6.38 -14.20 16.14
N ALA A 60 7.00 -14.37 14.97
CA ALA A 60 7.18 -13.28 14.01
C ALA A 60 5.87 -12.73 13.42
N PHE A 61 4.82 -13.53 13.33
CA PHE A 61 3.54 -13.18 12.68
C PHE A 61 2.40 -12.94 13.67
N LEU A 62 2.67 -13.04 14.98
CA LEU A 62 1.66 -12.91 16.03
C LEU A 62 0.84 -11.61 15.93
N PHE A 63 1.45 -10.51 15.49
CA PHE A 63 0.74 -9.23 15.32
C PHE A 63 -0.36 -9.31 14.24
N LEU A 64 -0.16 -10.06 13.15
CA LEU A 64 -1.21 -10.28 12.14
C LEU A 64 -2.31 -11.20 12.67
N MET A 65 -1.96 -12.20 13.48
CA MET A 65 -2.94 -13.06 14.14
C MET A 65 -3.82 -12.25 15.10
N ILE A 66 -3.22 -11.35 15.89
CA ILE A 66 -3.97 -10.46 16.79
C ILE A 66 -4.91 -9.56 15.99
N LEU A 67 -4.47 -9.00 14.85
CA LEU A 67 -5.35 -8.21 13.98
C LEU A 67 -6.53 -9.02 13.43
N ASN A 68 -6.29 -10.26 13.00
CA ASN A 68 -7.38 -11.15 12.57
C ASN A 68 -8.35 -11.48 13.70
N LEU A 69 -7.83 -11.68 14.92
CA LEU A 69 -8.66 -11.92 16.10
C LEU A 69 -9.49 -10.70 16.45
N ILE A 70 -8.92 -9.49 16.35
CA ILE A 70 -9.65 -8.23 16.51
C ILE A 70 -10.79 -8.16 15.50
N ASN A 71 -10.53 -8.42 14.22
CA ASN A 71 -11.57 -8.38 13.18
C ASN A 71 -12.67 -9.41 13.43
N LEU A 72 -12.31 -10.63 13.87
CA LEU A 72 -13.28 -11.67 14.19
C LEU A 72 -14.15 -11.29 15.39
N ILE A 73 -13.55 -10.83 16.49
CA ILE A 73 -14.28 -10.37 17.68
C ILE A 73 -15.19 -9.20 17.31
N TYR A 74 -14.69 -8.24 16.54
CA TYR A 74 -15.47 -7.11 16.09
C TYR A 74 -16.69 -7.57 15.26
N TYR A 75 -16.48 -8.44 14.27
CA TYR A 75 -17.55 -8.98 13.44
C TYR A 75 -18.64 -9.72 14.25
N LEU A 76 -18.24 -10.53 15.22
CA LEU A 76 -19.17 -11.36 15.99
C LEU A 76 -20.02 -10.57 17.00
N PHE A 77 -19.49 -9.46 17.54
CA PHE A 77 -20.11 -8.77 18.66
C PHE A 77 -20.54 -7.32 18.37
N PHE A 78 -19.98 -6.68 17.35
CA PHE A 78 -20.16 -5.24 17.09
C PHE A 78 -20.65 -4.94 15.66
N ASP A 79 -20.38 -5.84 14.71
CA ASP A 79 -20.95 -5.80 13.37
C ASP A 79 -22.23 -6.64 13.30
N SER A 80 -23.02 -6.46 12.24
CA SER A 80 -24.17 -7.33 11.98
C SER A 80 -23.70 -8.66 11.39
N ILE A 81 -24.02 -9.76 12.07
CA ILE A 81 -23.73 -11.13 11.58
C ILE A 81 -24.40 -11.42 10.23
N SER A 82 -25.46 -10.67 9.88
CA SER A 82 -26.11 -10.78 8.57
C SER A 82 -25.44 -9.96 7.45
N ASN A 83 -24.42 -9.15 7.76
CA ASN A 83 -23.69 -8.35 6.78
C ASN A 83 -22.67 -9.22 6.03
N ILE A 84 -23.06 -9.64 4.83
CA ILE A 84 -22.25 -10.49 3.96
C ILE A 84 -20.96 -9.76 3.53
N ASP A 85 -21.01 -8.46 3.25
CA ASP A 85 -19.85 -7.68 2.82
C ASP A 85 -18.77 -7.61 3.92
N SER A 86 -19.20 -7.50 5.18
CA SER A 86 -18.30 -7.59 6.34
C SER A 86 -17.67 -8.96 6.50
N LEU A 87 -18.42 -10.04 6.22
CA LEU A 87 -17.88 -11.41 6.21
C LEU A 87 -16.86 -11.60 5.08
N GLU A 88 -17.15 -11.10 3.88
CA GLU A 88 -16.23 -11.11 2.75
C GLU A 88 -14.94 -10.36 3.08
N TYR A 89 -15.04 -9.18 3.71
CA TYR A 89 -13.88 -8.43 4.20
C TYR A 89 -13.06 -9.26 5.19
N LEU A 90 -13.71 -9.83 6.20
CA LEU A 90 -13.07 -10.65 7.24
C LEU A 90 -12.30 -11.82 6.62
N MET A 91 -12.95 -12.57 5.73
CA MET A 91 -12.37 -13.73 5.04
C MET A 91 -11.20 -13.31 4.15
N ALA A 92 -11.36 -12.26 3.35
CA ALA A 92 -10.32 -11.81 2.45
C ALA A 92 -9.11 -11.23 3.20
N ARG A 93 -9.33 -10.54 4.32
CA ARG A 93 -8.25 -10.02 5.19
C ARG A 93 -7.50 -11.16 5.88
N PHE A 94 -8.22 -12.12 6.44
CA PHE A 94 -7.63 -13.32 7.04
C PHE A 94 -6.76 -14.08 6.04
N MET A 95 -7.25 -14.24 4.81
CA MET A 95 -6.51 -14.90 3.75
C MET A 95 -5.30 -14.12 3.27
N THR A 96 -5.42 -12.81 3.12
CA THR A 96 -4.31 -11.94 2.75
C THR A 96 -3.15 -12.12 3.72
N PHE A 97 -3.42 -12.02 5.02
CA PHE A 97 -2.41 -12.24 6.05
C PHE A 97 -1.87 -13.66 6.04
N SER A 98 -2.73 -14.66 5.84
CA SER A 98 -2.30 -16.05 5.78
C SER A 98 -1.37 -16.33 4.61
N LEU A 99 -1.67 -15.81 3.41
CA LEU A 99 -0.83 -15.95 2.23
C LEU A 99 0.54 -15.28 2.42
N ILE A 100 0.57 -14.10 3.03
CA ILE A 100 1.80 -13.39 3.39
C ILE A 100 2.66 -14.26 4.30
N CYS A 101 2.11 -14.73 5.43
CA CYS A 101 2.84 -15.54 6.40
C CYS A 101 3.37 -16.84 5.78
N LEU A 102 2.52 -17.58 5.07
CA LEU A 102 2.89 -18.82 4.38
C LEU A 102 4.02 -18.61 3.37
N SER A 103 3.91 -17.57 2.54
CA SER A 103 4.89 -17.30 1.50
C SER A 103 6.24 -16.91 2.11
N ILE A 104 6.25 -16.06 3.13
CA ILE A 104 7.48 -15.68 3.84
C ILE A 104 8.12 -16.89 4.50
N TYR A 105 7.35 -17.67 5.27
CA TYR A 105 7.87 -18.82 6.02
C TYR A 105 8.50 -19.89 5.11
N TYR A 106 7.83 -20.23 4.01
CA TYR A 106 8.27 -21.32 3.13
C TYR A 106 9.16 -20.89 1.95
N ASN A 107 9.31 -19.58 1.70
CA ASN A 107 10.06 -19.05 0.56
C ASN A 107 10.86 -17.78 0.88
N PHE A 108 11.35 -17.65 2.12
CA PHE A 108 12.05 -16.47 2.60
C PHE A 108 13.22 -16.02 1.70
N SER A 109 14.03 -16.97 1.22
CA SER A 109 15.20 -16.68 0.37
C SER A 109 14.82 -16.01 -0.96
N PHE A 110 13.69 -16.40 -1.56
CA PHE A 110 13.15 -15.74 -2.74
C PHE A 110 12.79 -14.28 -2.45
N PHE A 111 12.11 -14.03 -1.32
CA PHE A 111 11.72 -12.69 -0.91
C PHE A 111 12.90 -11.80 -0.55
N LYS A 112 13.95 -12.38 0.05
CA LYS A 112 15.19 -11.66 0.32
C LYS A 112 15.89 -11.22 -0.97
N ILE A 113 16.11 -12.14 -1.91
CA ILE A 113 17.04 -11.93 -3.02
C ILE A 113 16.37 -11.41 -4.29
N ARG A 114 15.18 -11.91 -4.64
CA ARG A 114 14.58 -11.77 -5.99
C ARG A 114 13.28 -10.97 -6.03
N PHE A 115 12.61 -10.77 -4.92
CA PHE A 115 11.26 -10.19 -4.94
C PHE A 115 11.24 -8.72 -5.36
N THR A 116 12.18 -7.91 -4.88
CA THR A 116 12.29 -6.51 -5.33
C THR A 116 12.59 -6.43 -6.84
N ASP A 117 13.31 -7.40 -7.42
CA ASP A 117 13.58 -7.46 -8.86
C ASP A 117 12.30 -7.74 -9.64
N LEU A 118 11.49 -8.66 -9.11
CA LEU A 118 10.21 -9.01 -9.70
C LEU A 118 9.25 -7.82 -9.70
N ILE A 119 9.17 -7.06 -8.61
CA ILE A 119 8.40 -5.81 -8.53
C ILE A 119 8.84 -4.84 -9.63
N VAL A 120 10.15 -4.57 -9.72
CA VAL A 120 10.69 -3.65 -10.73
C VAL A 120 10.33 -4.12 -12.14
N LYS A 121 10.53 -5.40 -12.46
CA LYS A 121 10.24 -5.95 -13.80
C LYS A 121 8.77 -5.80 -14.18
N ILE A 122 7.84 -6.16 -13.29
CA ILE A 122 6.41 -6.11 -13.59
C ILE A 122 5.93 -4.66 -13.72
N ILE A 123 6.36 -3.76 -12.83
CA ILE A 123 5.97 -2.35 -12.92
C ILE A 123 6.58 -1.71 -14.18
N SER A 124 7.81 -2.06 -14.54
CA SER A 124 8.43 -1.59 -15.78
C SER A 124 7.65 -2.06 -17.01
N LEU A 125 7.17 -3.31 -17.02
CA LEU A 125 6.31 -3.81 -18.09
C LEU A 125 5.03 -2.97 -18.24
N VAL A 126 4.36 -2.68 -17.13
CA VAL A 126 3.16 -1.81 -17.12
C VAL A 126 3.49 -0.41 -17.65
N VAL A 127 4.62 0.16 -17.27
CA VAL A 127 5.07 1.48 -17.75
C VAL A 127 5.37 1.46 -19.23
N PHE A 128 6.11 0.46 -19.74
CA PHE A 128 6.39 0.35 -21.16
C PHE A 128 5.11 0.17 -21.99
N LEU A 129 4.18 -0.67 -21.54
CA LEU A 129 2.87 -0.81 -22.20
C LEU A 129 2.07 0.50 -22.17
N SER A 130 2.11 1.23 -21.05
CA SER A 130 1.48 2.54 -20.92
C SER A 130 2.01 3.53 -21.94
N LEU A 131 3.34 3.64 -22.09
CA LEU A 131 3.97 4.57 -23.03
C LEU A 131 3.73 4.19 -24.49
N ILE A 132 3.51 2.91 -24.80
CA ILE A 132 3.15 2.45 -26.15
C ILE A 132 1.70 2.80 -26.49
N ILE A 133 0.77 2.59 -25.54
CA ILE A 133 -0.68 2.79 -25.76
C ILE A 133 -1.07 4.27 -25.65
N ASP A 134 -0.49 4.97 -24.68
CA ASP A 134 -0.67 6.41 -24.47
C ASP A 134 0.71 7.08 -24.36
N PRO A 135 1.24 7.60 -25.48
CA PRO A 135 2.56 8.24 -25.50
C PRO A 135 2.56 9.67 -24.95
N ASN A 136 1.40 10.27 -24.69
CA ASN A 136 1.26 11.69 -24.36
C ASN A 136 1.53 11.99 -22.88
N LEU A 137 2.78 11.81 -22.45
CA LEU A 137 3.21 11.93 -21.05
C LEU A 137 2.86 13.29 -20.39
N LEU A 138 2.88 14.39 -21.16
CA LEU A 138 2.75 15.75 -20.62
C LEU A 138 1.34 16.34 -20.70
N ASN A 139 0.38 15.62 -21.33
CA ASN A 139 -0.98 16.11 -21.50
C ASN A 139 -1.82 15.80 -20.25
N GLY A 140 -2.05 16.81 -19.42
CA GLY A 140 -2.84 16.65 -18.20
C GLY A 140 -2.21 15.66 -17.23
N ARG A 141 -3.02 14.79 -16.61
CA ARG A 141 -2.54 13.78 -15.66
C ARG A 141 -2.27 12.45 -16.37
N TYR A 142 -1.00 12.11 -16.49
CA TYR A 142 -0.63 10.83 -17.09
C TYR A 142 -1.06 9.67 -16.21
N HIS A 143 -1.76 8.71 -16.81
CA HIS A 143 -2.25 7.49 -16.14
C HIS A 143 -2.03 6.24 -17.02
N GLY A 144 -1.75 6.39 -18.31
CA GLY A 144 -1.41 5.27 -19.19
C GLY A 144 -2.54 4.23 -19.23
N ILE A 145 -2.19 2.95 -19.08
CA ILE A 145 -3.20 1.87 -18.98
C ILE A 145 -3.86 1.75 -17.60
N ILE A 146 -3.35 2.48 -16.60
CA ILE A 146 -3.84 2.45 -15.22
C ILE A 146 -4.97 3.46 -15.09
N TRP A 147 -6.11 3.09 -14.51
CA TRP A 147 -7.27 3.99 -14.46
C TRP A 147 -7.07 5.19 -13.52
N ASN A 148 -6.19 5.07 -12.52
CA ASN A 148 -5.91 6.11 -11.53
C ASN A 148 -4.46 6.63 -11.63
N PRO A 149 -4.23 7.91 -11.94
CA PRO A 149 -2.89 8.50 -11.97
C PRO A 149 -2.14 8.40 -10.63
N ASN A 150 -2.82 8.47 -9.48
CA ASN A 150 -2.16 8.29 -8.18
C ASN A 150 -1.63 6.86 -8.00
N MET A 151 -2.34 5.87 -8.54
CA MET A 151 -1.92 4.47 -8.47
C MET A 151 -0.69 4.23 -9.34
N LEU A 152 -0.68 4.75 -10.58
CA LEU A 152 0.52 4.71 -11.44
C LEU A 152 1.71 5.39 -10.77
N ALA A 153 1.48 6.54 -10.13
CA ALA A 153 2.52 7.25 -9.39
C ALA A 153 3.10 6.39 -8.26
N SER A 154 2.23 5.75 -7.47
CA SER A 154 2.64 4.87 -6.39
C SER A 154 3.46 3.68 -6.90
N LEU A 155 2.99 3.00 -7.96
CA LEU A 155 3.72 1.88 -8.57
C LEU A 155 5.11 2.32 -9.05
N THR A 156 5.18 3.40 -9.83
CA THR A 156 6.45 3.89 -10.39
C THR A 156 7.44 4.33 -9.33
N VAL A 157 7.01 5.00 -8.24
CA VAL A 157 7.93 5.36 -7.14
C VAL A 157 8.40 4.13 -6.37
N LEU A 158 7.53 3.14 -6.12
CA LEU A 158 7.95 1.91 -5.45
C LEU A 158 9.02 1.17 -6.26
N ALA A 159 8.84 1.06 -7.58
CA ALA A 159 9.86 0.48 -8.47
C ALA A 159 11.14 1.31 -8.50
N PHE A 160 11.03 2.64 -8.57
CA PHE A 160 12.17 3.55 -8.51
C PHE A 160 12.98 3.37 -7.22
N ALA A 161 12.29 3.32 -6.08
CA ALA A 161 12.90 3.14 -4.76
C ALA A 161 13.58 1.76 -4.63
N CYS A 162 12.99 0.69 -5.16
CA CYS A 162 13.63 -0.62 -5.24
C CYS A 162 15.00 -0.54 -5.90
N ILE A 163 15.13 0.14 -7.04
CA ILE A 163 16.42 0.25 -7.76
C ILE A 163 17.38 1.18 -6.99
N LEU A 164 16.88 2.33 -6.52
CA LEU A 164 17.70 3.34 -5.85
C LEU A 164 18.35 2.78 -4.57
N LEU A 165 17.54 2.16 -3.71
CA LEU A 165 17.93 1.76 -2.35
C LEU A 165 18.82 0.53 -2.29
N ARG A 166 18.86 -0.29 -3.35
CA ARG A 166 19.78 -1.43 -3.41
C ARG A 166 21.23 -1.04 -3.21
N THR A 167 21.95 -1.93 -2.55
CA THR A 167 23.39 -1.84 -2.28
C THR A 167 24.23 -2.17 -3.51
N LYS A 168 23.73 -3.05 -4.38
CA LYS A 168 24.40 -3.43 -5.63
C LYS A 168 24.61 -2.22 -6.55
N GLU A 169 25.72 -2.26 -7.31
CA GLU A 169 25.98 -1.30 -8.36
C GLU A 169 24.90 -1.34 -9.43
N LYS A 170 24.52 -0.16 -9.93
CA LYS A 170 23.44 0.00 -10.90
C LYS A 170 24.00 -0.08 -12.31
N SER A 171 23.47 -1.01 -13.10
CA SER A 171 23.75 -1.12 -14.52
C SER A 171 23.30 0.12 -15.30
N LYS A 172 23.81 0.29 -16.53
CA LYS A 172 23.36 1.39 -17.43
C LYS A 172 21.86 1.31 -17.69
N PHE A 173 21.33 0.09 -17.86
CA PHE A 173 19.90 -0.14 -18.08
C PHE A 173 19.07 0.26 -16.85
N GLU A 174 19.50 -0.09 -15.64
CA GLU A 174 18.81 0.31 -14.40
C GLU A 174 18.82 1.83 -14.21
N LYS A 175 19.90 2.52 -14.56
CA LYS A 175 19.96 3.98 -14.53
C LYS A 175 18.95 4.60 -15.52
N LEU A 176 18.88 4.08 -16.75
CA LEU A 176 17.88 4.50 -17.73
C LEU A 176 16.46 4.25 -17.21
N LEU A 177 16.21 3.07 -16.65
CA LEU A 177 14.92 2.68 -16.11
C LEU A 177 14.49 3.57 -14.94
N MET A 178 15.41 3.90 -14.03
CA MET A 178 15.15 4.86 -12.95
C MET A 178 14.72 6.23 -13.51
N THR A 179 15.37 6.72 -14.56
CA THR A 179 14.98 7.98 -15.21
C THR A 179 13.57 7.90 -15.79
N ILE A 180 13.24 6.82 -16.49
CA ILE A 180 11.89 6.62 -17.05
C ILE A 180 10.83 6.57 -15.93
N LEU A 181 11.08 5.78 -14.87
CA LEU A 181 10.18 5.67 -13.72
C LEU A 181 9.97 7.02 -13.04
N LEU A 182 11.03 7.81 -12.88
CA LEU A 182 10.96 9.16 -12.31
C LEU A 182 10.12 10.10 -13.18
N LEU A 183 10.35 10.13 -14.50
CA LEU A 183 9.60 10.97 -15.44
C LEU A 183 8.11 10.62 -15.44
N VAL A 184 7.78 9.33 -15.53
CA VAL A 184 6.38 8.86 -15.49
C VAL A 184 5.73 9.22 -14.15
N SER A 185 6.43 9.00 -13.05
CA SER A 185 5.95 9.34 -11.71
C SER A 185 5.58 10.82 -11.57
N LEU A 186 6.47 11.72 -11.99
CA LEU A 186 6.23 13.16 -11.97
C LEU A 186 5.08 13.56 -12.89
N SER A 187 4.96 12.91 -14.05
CA SER A 187 3.94 13.20 -15.05
C SER A 187 2.51 12.85 -14.63
N THR A 188 2.35 12.03 -13.59
CA THR A 188 1.03 11.76 -12.98
C THR A 188 0.46 12.97 -12.21
N GLY A 189 1.31 13.95 -11.88
CA GLY A 189 0.97 15.09 -11.03
C GLY A 189 0.65 14.70 -9.58
N SER A 190 1.05 13.50 -9.13
CA SER A 190 0.80 13.03 -7.76
C SER A 190 1.76 13.68 -6.77
N ARG A 191 1.21 14.29 -5.71
CA ARG A 191 2.01 14.92 -4.65
C ARG A 191 2.62 13.89 -3.69
N SER A 192 1.92 12.78 -3.44
CA SER A 192 2.46 11.69 -2.62
C SER A 192 3.71 11.09 -3.25
N ALA A 193 3.77 11.06 -4.58
CA ALA A 193 4.96 10.60 -5.31
C ALA A 193 6.18 11.49 -5.07
N ILE A 194 6.03 12.82 -5.00
CA ILE A 194 7.13 13.76 -4.69
C ILE A 194 7.68 13.49 -3.29
N ILE A 195 6.79 13.33 -2.31
CA ILE A 195 7.18 12.98 -0.94
C ILE A 195 7.94 11.65 -0.94
N ALA A 196 7.43 10.64 -1.63
CA ALA A 196 8.02 9.32 -1.73
C ALA A 196 9.41 9.33 -2.39
N ILE A 197 9.57 10.09 -3.48
CA ILE A 197 10.86 10.32 -4.13
C ILE A 197 11.82 10.97 -3.13
N GLY A 198 11.42 12.06 -2.46
CA GLY A 198 12.24 12.71 -1.44
C GLY A 198 12.66 11.75 -0.32
N LEU A 199 11.71 10.97 0.22
CA LEU A 199 11.99 9.94 1.22
C LEU A 199 12.98 8.89 0.71
N SER A 200 12.88 8.45 -0.55
CA SER A 200 13.80 7.46 -1.11
C SER A 200 15.25 7.98 -1.19
N PHE A 201 15.44 9.27 -1.50
CA PHE A 201 16.75 9.92 -1.46
C PHE A 201 17.28 10.05 -0.04
N ILE A 202 16.42 10.41 0.93
CA ILE A 202 16.78 10.48 2.35
C ILE A 202 17.25 9.11 2.85
N PHE A 203 16.53 8.03 2.51
CA PHE A 203 16.92 6.67 2.87
C PHE A 203 18.24 6.26 2.22
N LYS A 204 18.47 6.63 0.95
CA LYS A 204 19.70 6.23 0.24
C LYS A 204 20.94 6.96 0.73
N TYR A 205 20.82 8.28 0.94
CA TYR A 205 21.98 9.16 1.12
C TYR A 205 22.06 9.79 2.51
N GLY A 206 21.03 9.62 3.35
CA GLY A 206 20.95 10.23 4.67
C GLY A 206 20.78 11.75 4.65
N PHE A 207 20.70 12.33 5.85
CA PHE A 207 20.63 13.76 6.07
C PHE A 207 22.02 14.39 6.09
N SER A 208 22.63 14.55 4.91
CA SER A 208 23.78 15.44 4.77
C SER A 208 23.32 16.83 4.34
N LEU A 209 24.03 17.89 4.75
CA LEU A 209 23.73 19.27 4.32
C LEU A 209 23.67 19.38 2.80
N ARG A 210 24.55 18.67 2.09
CA ARG A 210 24.59 18.60 0.63
C ARG A 210 23.30 18.00 0.04
N ASN A 211 22.81 16.91 0.61
CA ASN A 211 21.55 16.30 0.15
C ASN A 211 20.35 17.18 0.43
N ILE A 212 20.33 17.84 1.60
CA ILE A 212 19.29 18.81 1.95
C ILE A 212 19.26 19.96 0.92
N LEU A 213 20.43 20.52 0.58
CA LEU A 213 20.54 21.54 -0.46
C LEU A 213 20.05 21.03 -1.82
N TYR A 214 20.45 19.82 -2.24
CA TYR A 214 19.95 19.22 -3.48
C TYR A 214 18.43 19.03 -3.49
N SER A 215 17.84 18.55 -2.39
CA SER A 215 16.39 18.43 -2.26
C SER A 215 15.69 19.79 -2.34
N ILE A 216 16.21 20.82 -1.66
CA ILE A 216 15.66 22.18 -1.74
C ILE A 216 15.72 22.71 -3.18
N THR A 217 16.87 22.55 -3.87
CA THR A 217 16.98 22.97 -5.26
C THR A 217 16.01 22.23 -6.18
N GLY A 218 15.80 20.93 -5.98
CA GLY A 218 14.83 20.15 -6.74
C GLY A 218 13.39 20.63 -6.53
N VAL A 219 13.01 20.89 -5.27
CA VAL A 219 11.69 21.44 -4.94
C VAL A 219 11.50 22.84 -5.55
N MET A 220 12.53 23.70 -5.49
CA MET A 220 12.49 25.02 -6.12
C MET A 220 12.30 24.93 -7.64
N LEU A 221 13.00 24.02 -8.31
CA LEU A 221 12.84 23.80 -9.75
C LEU A 221 11.43 23.31 -10.11
N ILE A 222 10.89 22.36 -9.36
CA ILE A 222 9.49 21.91 -9.53
C ILE A 222 8.53 23.08 -9.36
N PHE A 223 8.74 23.91 -8.33
CA PHE A 223 7.91 25.08 -8.08
C PHE A 223 7.99 26.11 -9.20
N MET A 224 9.20 26.42 -9.71
CA MET A 224 9.39 27.31 -10.84
C MET A 224 8.67 26.82 -12.10
N ILE A 225 8.79 25.53 -12.43
CA ILE A 225 8.10 24.94 -13.59
C ILE A 225 6.58 24.96 -13.39
N SER A 226 6.11 24.65 -12.18
CA SER A 226 4.67 24.62 -11.87
C SER A 226 3.99 25.99 -11.90
N ASN A 227 4.75 27.09 -11.85
CA ASN A 227 4.22 28.45 -11.97
C ASN A 227 4.21 28.98 -13.42
N THR A 228 4.58 28.16 -14.40
CA THR A 228 4.44 28.50 -15.82
C THR A 228 2.99 28.30 -16.31
N ASN A 229 2.55 28.89 -17.42
CA ASN A 229 1.21 28.66 -17.98
C ASN A 229 1.15 27.45 -18.93
N LEU A 230 1.89 26.38 -18.65
CA LEU A 230 2.09 25.27 -19.58
C LEU A 230 1.01 24.17 -19.53
N ASP A 231 -0.06 24.32 -18.74
CA ASP A 231 -1.15 23.32 -18.58
C ASP A 231 -0.65 21.87 -18.39
N THR A 232 0.47 21.70 -17.69
CA THR A 232 1.09 20.39 -17.43
C THR A 232 0.65 19.80 -16.08
N SER A 233 0.89 18.50 -15.90
CA SER A 233 0.76 17.81 -14.59
C SER A 233 1.52 18.49 -13.46
N LEU A 234 2.65 19.15 -13.76
CA LEU A 234 3.45 19.87 -12.77
C LEU A 234 2.75 21.13 -12.26
N ASN A 235 1.97 21.82 -13.09
CA ASN A 235 1.19 22.99 -12.70
C ASN A 235 0.10 22.66 -11.66
N ARG A 236 -0.36 21.41 -11.62
CA ARG A 236 -1.31 20.94 -10.62
C ARG A 236 -0.68 20.71 -9.24
N ILE A 237 0.65 20.58 -9.14
CA ILE A 237 1.33 20.38 -7.85
C ILE A 237 1.05 21.58 -6.93
N THR A 238 0.99 22.79 -7.47
CA THR A 238 0.83 24.06 -6.74
C THR A 238 -0.58 24.64 -6.70
N SER A 239 -1.57 24.00 -7.34
CA SER A 239 -2.94 24.55 -7.40
C SER A 239 -3.65 24.55 -6.04
N GLN A 240 -4.35 25.66 -5.69
CA GLN A 240 -4.88 25.97 -4.35
C GLN A 240 -6.07 25.10 -3.87
N GLY A 241 -6.71 24.29 -4.72
CA GLY A 241 -7.96 23.55 -4.40
C GLY A 241 -7.86 22.43 -3.34
N ILE A 242 -6.69 22.25 -2.73
CA ILE A 242 -6.31 21.08 -1.91
C ILE A 242 -6.79 21.23 -0.48
N ILE A 243 -6.50 22.38 0.14
CA ILE A 243 -6.74 22.56 1.57
C ILE A 243 -8.24 22.56 1.82
N LYS A 244 -9.02 23.20 0.94
CA LYS A 244 -10.49 23.23 1.04
C LYS A 244 -11.10 21.83 0.93
N GLY A 245 -10.78 21.06 -0.11
CA GLY A 245 -11.33 19.71 -0.29
C GLY A 245 -10.88 18.70 0.79
N ARG A 246 -9.65 18.82 1.30
CA ARG A 246 -9.17 17.95 2.38
C ARG A 246 -9.79 18.27 3.73
N VAL A 247 -10.05 19.55 4.02
CA VAL A 247 -10.75 19.94 5.25
C VAL A 247 -12.18 19.41 5.24
N GLU A 248 -12.87 19.45 4.09
CA GLU A 248 -14.23 18.89 3.95
C GLU A 248 -14.25 17.37 4.16
N GLN A 249 -13.31 16.63 3.53
CA GLN A 249 -13.17 15.17 3.72
C GLN A 249 -12.83 14.80 5.18
N PHE A 250 -11.95 15.57 5.82
CA PHE A 250 -11.61 15.38 7.23
C PHE A 250 -12.83 15.62 8.12
N ASN A 251 -13.57 16.71 7.91
CA ASN A 251 -14.77 17.02 8.67
C ASN A 251 -15.85 15.95 8.49
N PHE A 252 -16.03 15.44 7.26
CA PHE A 252 -16.92 14.32 6.98
C PHE A 252 -16.51 13.06 7.76
N ALA A 253 -15.23 12.71 7.76
CA ALA A 253 -14.75 11.56 8.51
C ALA A 253 -14.97 11.71 10.02
N ILE A 254 -14.70 12.90 10.57
CA ILE A 254 -14.95 13.19 11.99
C ILE A 254 -16.45 13.13 12.32
N TYR A 255 -17.32 13.63 11.44
CA TYR A 255 -18.77 13.53 11.60
C TYR A 255 -19.20 12.06 11.73
N ASN A 256 -18.78 11.20 10.80
CA ASN A 256 -19.12 9.78 10.80
C ASN A 256 -18.56 9.02 12.01
N ILE A 257 -17.35 9.36 12.45
CA ILE A 257 -16.78 8.81 13.69
C ILE A 257 -17.64 9.21 14.89
N LYS A 258 -18.16 10.44 14.93
CA LYS A 258 -19.02 10.93 16.03
C LYS A 258 -20.39 10.25 16.06
N GLU A 259 -20.93 9.82 14.92
CA GLU A 259 -22.20 9.09 14.89
C GLU A 259 -22.08 7.69 15.52
N LYS A 260 -21.00 6.97 15.24
CA LYS A 260 -20.74 5.63 15.81
C LYS A 260 -19.37 5.55 16.48
N ILE A 261 -19.18 6.33 17.55
CA ILE A 261 -17.87 6.51 18.22
C ILE A 261 -17.24 5.19 18.67
N PHE A 262 -18.00 4.34 19.34
CA PHE A 262 -17.45 3.15 19.98
C PHE A 262 -17.44 1.93 19.05
N THR A 263 -18.51 1.76 18.29
CA THR A 263 -18.72 0.57 17.47
C THR A 263 -18.27 0.75 16.03
N GLY A 264 -18.13 1.97 15.51
CA GLY A 264 -17.88 2.17 14.07
C GLY A 264 -19.05 1.72 13.19
N HIS A 265 -18.81 1.73 11.88
CA HIS A 265 -19.83 1.45 10.86
C HIS A 265 -19.81 0.02 10.32
N GLY A 266 -18.83 -0.80 10.68
CA GLY A 266 -18.73 -2.20 10.23
C GLY A 266 -17.50 -2.46 9.38
N LEU A 267 -17.14 -3.74 9.22
CA LEU A 267 -15.96 -4.16 8.48
C LEU A 267 -16.04 -3.88 6.97
N SER A 268 -17.24 -3.87 6.40
CA SER A 268 -17.49 -3.54 4.99
C SER A 268 -17.03 -2.12 4.62
N GLU A 269 -17.01 -1.20 5.59
CA GLU A 269 -16.75 0.24 5.36
C GLU A 269 -15.25 0.61 5.37
N TYR A 270 -14.41 -0.31 4.90
CA TYR A 270 -12.94 -0.14 4.87
C TYR A 270 -12.46 0.96 3.91
N SER A 271 -13.31 1.40 2.97
CA SER A 271 -13.06 2.55 2.10
C SER A 271 -13.12 3.88 2.86
N GLY A 272 -13.75 3.91 4.04
CA GLY A 272 -14.03 5.12 4.80
C GLY A 272 -15.18 5.95 4.23
N LEU A 273 -16.14 5.30 3.56
CA LEU A 273 -17.40 5.88 3.09
C LEU A 273 -18.54 4.96 3.53
N PRO A 274 -19.16 5.20 4.70
CA PRO A 274 -20.27 4.37 5.17
C PRO A 274 -21.46 4.39 4.21
N SER A 275 -22.08 3.22 4.00
CA SER A 275 -23.23 3.03 3.12
C SER A 275 -24.53 3.70 3.60
N ASP A 276 -24.68 3.90 4.91
CA ASP A 276 -25.91 4.40 5.56
C ASP A 276 -25.96 5.93 5.78
N VAL A 277 -25.25 6.73 4.98
CA VAL A 277 -25.12 8.19 5.24
C VAL A 277 -25.79 9.00 4.14
N ASP A 278 -26.72 9.87 4.54
CA ASP A 278 -27.30 10.90 3.67
C ASP A 278 -26.21 11.90 3.29
N ILE A 279 -25.74 11.82 2.04
CA ILE A 279 -24.77 12.76 1.49
C ILE A 279 -25.50 14.09 1.22
N PRO A 280 -25.12 15.22 1.86
CA PRO A 280 -25.75 16.50 1.56
C PRO A 280 -25.67 16.82 0.07
N GLN A 281 -26.73 17.35 -0.55
CA GLN A 281 -26.78 17.68 -2.00
C GLN A 281 -25.60 18.54 -2.50
N ARG A 282 -25.01 19.38 -1.63
CA ARG A 282 -23.81 20.18 -1.95
C ARG A 282 -22.54 19.35 -2.17
N LEU A 283 -22.57 18.10 -1.71
CA LEU A 283 -21.48 17.14 -1.65
C LEU A 283 -21.69 15.95 -2.61
N GLU A 284 -22.87 15.85 -3.24
CA GLU A 284 -23.14 14.91 -4.34
C GLU A 284 -22.23 15.20 -5.54
N GLY A 285 -21.46 14.20 -5.99
CA GLY A 285 -20.53 14.32 -7.12
C GLY A 285 -19.08 14.65 -6.74
N ILE A 286 -18.79 14.93 -5.47
CA ILE A 286 -17.43 14.94 -4.91
C ILE A 286 -17.17 13.53 -4.37
N PHE A 287 -16.03 12.90 -4.69
CA PHE A 287 -15.65 11.61 -4.09
C PHE A 287 -15.30 11.84 -2.61
N ILE A 288 -16.21 11.52 -1.67
CA ILE A 288 -16.02 11.77 -0.23
C ILE A 288 -15.77 10.46 0.52
N ALA A 289 -14.76 9.69 0.10
CA ALA A 289 -14.11 8.79 1.04
C ALA A 289 -13.29 9.62 2.04
N ALA A 290 -13.01 9.09 3.23
CA ALA A 290 -12.16 9.78 4.21
C ALA A 290 -10.77 10.17 3.66
N HIS A 291 -10.29 9.47 2.61
CA HIS A 291 -8.96 9.65 1.99
C HIS A 291 -7.83 9.80 3.02
N ASN A 292 -7.97 9.07 4.12
CA ASN A 292 -7.02 9.01 5.20
C ASN A 292 -7.19 7.62 5.85
N GLY A 293 -6.20 6.75 5.67
CA GLY A 293 -6.24 5.38 6.15
C GLY A 293 -6.52 5.26 7.65
N TYR A 294 -6.03 6.20 8.45
CA TYR A 294 -6.27 6.20 9.90
C TYR A 294 -7.72 6.55 10.23
N LEU A 295 -8.28 7.56 9.58
CA LEU A 295 -9.68 7.91 9.77
C LEU A 295 -10.59 6.82 9.21
N SER A 296 -10.25 6.19 8.09
CA SER A 296 -10.97 5.03 7.57
C SER A 296 -11.00 3.88 8.59
N ILE A 297 -9.90 3.59 9.28
CA ILE A 297 -9.88 2.61 10.38
C ILE A 297 -10.83 3.01 11.51
N LEU A 298 -10.84 4.29 11.91
CA LEU A 298 -11.73 4.75 12.99
C LEU A 298 -13.21 4.74 12.58
N ILE A 299 -13.53 5.05 11.33
CA ILE A 299 -14.89 4.92 10.78
C ILE A 299 -15.31 3.45 10.78
N GLN A 300 -14.43 2.56 10.33
CA GLN A 300 -14.70 1.13 10.20
C GLN A 300 -14.95 0.49 11.58
N TYR A 301 -14.02 0.66 12.52
CA TYR A 301 -13.98 -0.08 13.79
C TYR A 301 -14.45 0.71 15.02
N GLY A 302 -14.66 2.02 14.90
CA GLY A 302 -14.80 2.91 16.05
C GLY A 302 -13.47 3.18 16.76
N ILE A 303 -13.49 4.04 17.78
CA ILE A 303 -12.28 4.51 18.46
C ILE A 303 -11.58 3.40 19.25
N ILE A 304 -12.33 2.47 19.85
CA ILE A 304 -11.74 1.40 20.69
C ILE A 304 -10.97 0.42 19.81
N PHE A 305 -11.66 -0.28 18.91
CA PHE A 305 -11.03 -1.28 18.07
C PHE A 305 -10.11 -0.65 17.02
N GLY A 306 -10.51 0.48 16.42
CA GLY A 306 -9.66 1.21 15.48
C GLY A 306 -8.40 1.75 16.15
N GLY A 307 -8.50 2.26 17.37
CA GLY A 307 -7.33 2.66 18.17
C GLY A 307 -6.38 1.52 18.46
N LEU A 308 -6.89 0.32 18.79
CA LEU A 308 -6.08 -0.88 18.96
C LEU A 308 -5.37 -1.30 17.68
N VAL A 309 -6.06 -1.32 16.53
CA VAL A 309 -5.46 -1.63 15.22
C VAL A 309 -4.34 -0.66 14.89
N ILE A 310 -4.58 0.65 15.06
CA ILE A 310 -3.59 1.71 14.83
C ILE A 310 -2.39 1.54 15.76
N LEU A 311 -2.63 1.26 17.05
CA LEU A 311 -1.56 1.06 18.04
C LEU A 311 -0.65 -0.11 17.66
N ILE A 312 -1.22 -1.27 17.33
CA ILE A 312 -0.46 -2.46 16.91
C ILE A 312 0.40 -2.13 15.69
N LEU A 313 -0.19 -1.45 14.71
CA LEU A 313 0.49 -1.03 13.49
C LEU A 313 1.67 -0.10 13.78
N PHE A 314 1.50 0.91 14.63
CA PHE A 314 2.58 1.84 14.97
C PHE A 314 3.68 1.19 15.81
N ILE A 315 3.32 0.39 16.82
CA ILE A 315 4.28 -0.35 17.65
C ILE A 315 5.15 -1.22 16.74
N LYS A 316 4.52 -2.01 15.85
CA LYS A 316 5.26 -2.92 14.99
C LYS A 316 6.13 -2.20 13.97
N SER A 317 5.59 -1.14 13.37
CA SER A 317 6.36 -0.32 12.41
C SER A 317 7.57 0.33 13.07
N PHE A 318 7.40 0.90 14.26
CA PHE A 318 8.48 1.55 15.01
C PHE A 318 9.55 0.54 15.47
N GLU A 319 9.13 -0.63 15.93
CA GLU A 319 10.03 -1.72 16.33
C GLU A 319 10.96 -2.14 15.19
N LEU A 320 10.40 -2.30 13.98
CA LEU A 320 11.14 -2.74 12.79
C LEU A 320 11.99 -1.61 12.19
N PHE A 321 11.44 -0.39 12.14
CA PHE A 321 12.18 0.80 11.72
C PHE A 321 13.43 0.98 12.57
N SER A 322 13.30 0.96 13.90
CA SER A 322 14.42 1.14 14.82
C SER A 322 15.50 0.07 14.67
N PHE A 323 15.11 -1.16 14.32
CA PHE A 323 16.03 -2.27 14.14
C PHE A 323 16.79 -2.22 12.80
N TYR A 324 16.11 -1.83 11.71
CA TYR A 324 16.65 -1.93 10.35
C TYR A 324 17.11 -0.60 9.74
N PHE A 325 16.58 0.56 10.15
CA PHE A 325 16.81 1.83 9.45
C PHE A 325 18.29 2.25 9.37
N ARG A 326 19.10 1.88 10.36
CA ARG A 326 20.55 2.18 10.38
C ARG A 326 21.39 1.17 9.61
N ARG A 327 20.77 0.09 9.10
CA ARG A 327 21.45 -0.96 8.36
C ARG A 327 21.41 -0.63 6.88
N ASN A 328 22.57 -0.71 6.23
CA ASN A 328 22.68 -0.47 4.79
C ASN A 328 22.65 -1.82 4.04
N ASP A 329 21.52 -2.51 4.11
CA ASP A 329 21.31 -3.82 3.50
C ASP A 329 20.03 -3.85 2.63
N GLU A 330 19.72 -5.01 2.05
CA GLU A 330 18.54 -5.20 1.20
C GLU A 330 17.20 -4.97 1.94
N ASN A 331 17.21 -4.99 3.29
CA ASN A 331 16.00 -4.78 4.10
C ASN A 331 15.54 -3.32 4.11
N LEU A 332 16.43 -2.38 3.79
CA LEU A 332 16.12 -0.96 3.78
C LEU A 332 14.97 -0.59 2.82
N VAL A 333 14.82 -1.35 1.72
CA VAL A 333 13.70 -1.20 0.78
C VAL A 333 12.35 -1.47 1.46
N TYR A 334 12.27 -2.52 2.28
CA TYR A 334 11.04 -2.86 3.00
C TYR A 334 10.73 -1.85 4.11
N VAL A 335 11.76 -1.30 4.77
CA VAL A 335 11.59 -0.20 5.73
C VAL A 335 11.04 1.04 5.03
N PHE A 336 11.53 1.34 3.82
CA PHE A 336 11.02 2.43 3.00
C PHE A 336 9.53 2.22 2.67
N PHE A 337 9.11 1.01 2.26
CA PHE A 337 7.70 0.72 2.00
C PHE A 337 6.82 0.98 3.22
N ILE A 338 7.25 0.59 4.42
CA ILE A 338 6.54 0.85 5.68
C ILE A 338 6.40 2.35 5.91
N VAL A 339 7.51 3.08 5.92
CA VAL A 339 7.52 4.52 6.23
C VAL A 339 6.73 5.31 5.19
N TYR A 340 6.92 5.02 3.91
CA TYR A 340 6.17 5.67 2.85
C TYR A 340 4.66 5.43 2.99
N THR A 341 4.23 4.20 3.25
CA THR A 341 2.80 3.90 3.44
C THR A 341 2.21 4.69 4.61
N LEU A 342 2.90 4.75 5.76
CA LEU A 342 2.42 5.50 6.92
C LEU A 342 2.27 7.00 6.62
N PHE A 343 3.23 7.60 5.91
CA PHE A 343 3.09 8.99 5.48
C PHE A 343 1.93 9.17 4.50
N ALA A 344 1.86 8.32 3.47
CA ALA A 344 0.85 8.42 2.43
C ALA A 344 -0.57 8.14 2.93
N ALA A 345 -0.73 7.34 3.99
CA ALA A 345 -2.01 7.06 4.64
C ALA A 345 -2.67 8.30 5.26
N ASN A 346 -1.96 9.42 5.40
CA ASN A 346 -2.58 10.70 5.78
C ASN A 346 -3.40 11.33 4.65
N PHE A 347 -3.14 10.93 3.40
CA PHE A 347 -3.69 11.55 2.20
C PHE A 347 -4.47 10.60 1.29
N GLU A 348 -4.37 9.30 1.56
CA GLU A 348 -5.05 8.23 0.84
C GLU A 348 -5.53 7.17 1.85
N SER A 349 -6.56 6.42 1.49
CA SER A 349 -7.11 5.30 2.28
C SER A 349 -6.23 4.04 2.24
N LEU A 350 -4.90 4.24 2.29
CA LEU A 350 -3.92 3.17 2.39
C LEU A 350 -4.04 2.47 3.75
N ILE A 351 -3.58 1.22 3.87
CA ILE A 351 -3.63 0.35 5.07
C ILE A 351 -4.90 -0.51 5.14
N THR A 352 -6.09 0.03 4.84
CA THR A 352 -7.38 -0.68 5.03
C THR A 352 -7.77 -1.56 3.84
N GLY A 353 -7.38 -1.17 2.62
CA GLY A 353 -7.74 -1.88 1.39
C GLY A 353 -7.31 -3.34 1.34
N ILE A 354 -8.13 -4.18 0.71
CA ILE A 354 -7.82 -5.60 0.48
C ILE A 354 -7.18 -5.82 -0.89
N ASN A 355 -7.53 -5.02 -1.90
CA ASN A 355 -7.11 -5.22 -3.30
C ASN A 355 -6.20 -4.11 -3.82
N GLU A 356 -5.43 -3.49 -2.94
CA GLU A 356 -4.55 -2.38 -3.28
C GLU A 356 -3.07 -2.78 -3.12
N PHE A 357 -2.29 -2.65 -4.19
CA PHE A 357 -0.89 -3.07 -4.25
C PHE A 357 -0.05 -2.52 -3.11
N HIS A 358 -0.17 -1.21 -2.86
CA HIS A 358 0.64 -0.53 -1.85
C HIS A 358 0.28 -1.00 -0.44
N THR A 359 -1.02 -1.13 -0.14
CA THR A 359 -1.51 -1.65 1.15
C THR A 359 -1.06 -3.09 1.41
N ILE A 360 -1.11 -3.98 0.40
CA ILE A 360 -0.65 -5.37 0.57
C ILE A 360 0.87 -5.42 0.76
N LEU A 361 1.61 -4.62 -0.02
CA LEU A 361 3.06 -4.55 0.08
C LEU A 361 3.52 -4.04 1.45
N PHE A 362 2.76 -3.12 2.06
CA PHE A 362 2.96 -2.66 3.43
C PHE A 362 2.88 -3.80 4.46
N TRP A 363 1.77 -4.55 4.46
CA TRP A 363 1.57 -5.67 5.39
C TRP A 363 2.59 -6.79 5.16
N PHE A 364 2.95 -7.03 3.90
CA PHE A 364 4.03 -7.94 3.56
C PHE A 364 5.37 -7.48 4.14
N SER A 365 5.71 -6.20 3.99
CA SER A 365 6.98 -5.64 4.46
C SER A 365 7.13 -5.73 5.98
N LEU A 366 6.07 -5.42 6.72
CA LEU A 366 6.03 -5.61 8.18
C LEU A 366 6.30 -7.08 8.56
N SER A 367 5.64 -8.00 7.87
CA SER A 367 5.74 -9.43 8.16
C SER A 367 7.12 -9.98 7.80
N TYR A 368 7.66 -9.57 6.64
CA TYR A 368 8.96 -9.99 6.15
C TYR A 368 10.07 -9.54 7.09
N LEU A 369 10.09 -8.26 7.48
CA LEU A 369 11.09 -7.74 8.40
C LEU A 369 10.93 -8.34 9.81
N SER A 370 9.70 -8.60 10.26
CA SER A 370 9.47 -9.28 11.53
C SER A 370 10.05 -10.69 11.54
N TYR A 371 9.88 -11.44 10.45
CA TYR A 371 10.45 -12.77 10.30
C TYR A 371 11.98 -12.73 10.15
N SER A 372 12.52 -11.82 9.34
CA SER A 372 13.97 -11.63 9.21
C SER A 372 14.62 -11.33 10.58
N LYS A 373 13.99 -10.45 11.37
CA LYS A 373 14.47 -10.11 12.71
C LYS A 373 14.41 -11.29 13.66
N TYR A 374 13.39 -12.14 13.52
CA TYR A 374 13.27 -13.36 14.31
C TYR A 374 14.41 -14.33 13.99
N LEU A 375 14.65 -14.62 12.71
CA LEU A 375 15.74 -15.49 12.26
C LEU A 375 17.08 -15.02 12.84
N GLU A 376 17.40 -13.74 12.70
CA GLU A 376 18.65 -13.16 13.19
C GLU A 376 18.82 -13.20 14.72
N LYS A 377 17.75 -13.37 15.49
CA LYS A 377 17.79 -13.32 16.97
C LYS A 377 17.66 -14.69 17.63
N TYR A 378 17.08 -15.67 16.96
CA TYR A 378 16.62 -16.90 17.59
C TYR A 378 16.91 -18.17 16.78
N GLU A 379 17.31 -18.06 15.52
CA GLU A 379 17.80 -19.19 14.74
C GLU A 379 19.32 -19.02 14.55
N ASP A 380 20.07 -19.62 15.49
CA ASP A 380 21.51 -19.90 15.33
C ASP A 380 21.71 -21.17 14.47
#